data_AF-A0A0M8WL76-F1
#
_entry.id   AF-A0A0M8WL76-F1
#
_cell.length_a   1.000
_cell.length_b   1.000
_cell.length_c   1.000
_cell.angle_alpha   90.00
_cell.angle_beta   90.00
_cell.angle_gamma   90.00
#
_symmetry.space_group_name_H-M   'P 1'
#
loop_
_entity.id
_entity.type
_entity.pdbx_description
1 polymer ?
#
loop_
_entity_poly.entity_id
_entity_poly.type
_entity_poly.pdbx_seq_one_letter_code
_entity_poly.pdbx_strand_id
1 'polypeptide(L)'
;SALAHQDVPFERLVEAVNPTRTLAHHPLFQVMLTLQSQGRAEAVFPGLRAEAYGLDVGAAKFDLALSLAERHDERGAQAGIGGSLVFATEVFDRASAETLVERLVRLLEWTAENPDRSPAR
;
A
#
# COMPACT_ATOMS: atom_id res chain seq x y z
N SER A 1 1.01 20.49 7.65
CA SER A 1 1.07 19.02 7.48
C SER A 1 0.22 18.65 6.27
N ALA A 2 0.57 17.61 5.51
CA ALA A 2 -0.28 17.14 4.40
C ALA A 2 -1.73 16.85 4.87
N LEU A 3 -1.90 16.34 6.10
CA LEU A 3 -3.21 16.08 6.69
C LEU A 3 -4.05 17.35 6.96
N ALA A 4 -3.42 18.51 7.09
CA ALA A 4 -4.11 19.78 7.33
C ALA A 4 -4.66 20.42 6.03
N HIS A 5 -4.37 19.83 4.87
CA HIS A 5 -4.75 20.36 3.55
C HIS A 5 -5.43 19.28 2.68
N GLN A 6 -6.10 18.31 3.31
CA GLN A 6 -6.76 17.19 2.61
C GLN A 6 -7.95 17.64 1.74
N ASP A 7 -8.48 18.83 1.99
CA ASP A 7 -9.64 19.37 1.27
C ASP A 7 -9.29 19.80 -0.17
N VAL A 8 -8.00 19.89 -0.51
CA VAL A 8 -7.55 20.20 -1.87
C VAL A 8 -7.59 18.92 -2.71
N PRO A 9 -8.44 18.84 -3.76
CA PRO A 9 -8.47 17.68 -4.64
C PRO A 9 -7.12 17.49 -5.33
N PHE A 10 -6.71 16.24 -5.47
CA PHE A 10 -5.43 15.90 -6.10
C PHE A 10 -5.32 16.43 -7.54
N GLU A 11 -6.42 16.39 -8.29
CA GLU A 11 -6.49 16.89 -9.67
C GLU A 11 -6.15 18.39 -9.75
N ARG A 12 -6.57 19.18 -8.76
CA ARG A 12 -6.28 20.63 -8.69
C ARG A 12 -4.80 20.88 -8.41
N LEU A 13 -4.16 20.00 -7.65
CA LEU A 13 -2.71 20.07 -7.43
C LEU A 13 -1.94 19.74 -8.72
N VAL A 14 -2.37 18.72 -9.48
CA VAL A 14 -1.77 18.38 -10.77
C VAL A 14 -1.90 19.53 -11.76
N GLU A 15 -3.06 20.17 -11.83
CA GLU A 15 -3.28 21.38 -12.65
C GLU A 15 -2.34 22.52 -12.28
N ALA A 16 -2.19 22.79 -10.98
CA ALA A 16 -1.37 23.90 -10.49
C ALA A 16 0.14 23.68 -10.68
N VAL A 17 0.62 22.45 -10.44
CA VAL A 17 2.03 22.08 -10.63
C VAL A 17 2.37 21.97 -12.11
N ASN A 18 1.40 21.58 -12.95
CA ASN A 18 1.53 21.38 -14.39
C ASN A 18 2.79 20.56 -14.79
N PRO A 19 2.94 19.33 -14.26
CA PRO A 19 4.09 18.48 -14.60
C PRO A 19 4.01 18.07 -16.08
N THR A 20 5.15 17.66 -16.65
CA THR A 20 5.19 17.06 -17.98
C THR A 20 4.20 15.90 -18.06
N ARG A 21 3.21 16.01 -18.96
CA ARG A 21 2.19 14.98 -19.12
C ARG A 21 2.79 13.73 -19.76
N THR A 22 2.48 12.58 -19.17
CA THR A 22 2.81 11.25 -19.69
C THR A 22 1.61 10.33 -19.48
N LEU A 23 1.43 9.36 -20.39
CA LEU A 23 0.45 8.29 -20.22
C LEU A 23 1.05 7.07 -19.50
N ALA A 24 2.37 7.05 -19.32
CA ALA A 24 3.11 5.91 -18.75
C ALA A 24 3.23 5.96 -17.23
N HIS A 25 3.04 7.13 -16.60
CA HIS A 25 3.20 7.28 -15.15
C HIS A 25 2.12 8.13 -14.54
N HIS A 26 1.78 7.81 -13.30
CA HIS A 26 0.90 8.65 -12.50
C HIS A 26 1.58 10.00 -12.20
N PRO A 27 0.85 11.12 -12.28
CA PRO A 27 1.41 12.43 -11.99
C PRO A 27 1.86 12.53 -10.52
N LEU A 28 2.93 13.29 -10.29
CA LEU A 28 3.51 13.66 -8.99
C LEU A 28 4.11 12.53 -8.14
N PHE A 29 3.61 11.29 -8.21
CA PHE A 29 4.15 10.16 -7.46
C PHE A 29 3.90 8.83 -8.18
N GLN A 30 4.75 7.85 -7.92
CA GLN A 30 4.74 6.53 -8.56
C GLN A 30 4.53 5.39 -7.56
N VAL A 31 4.65 5.67 -6.26
CA VAL A 31 4.49 4.69 -5.18
C VAL A 31 3.35 5.13 -4.28
N MET A 32 2.32 4.30 -4.15
CA MET A 32 1.19 4.50 -3.24
C MET A 32 1.32 3.57 -2.02
N LEU A 33 1.07 4.10 -0.82
CA LEU A 33 0.93 3.32 0.40
C LEU A 33 -0.45 3.57 1.00
N THR A 34 -1.20 2.49 1.22
CA THR A 34 -2.43 2.50 1.99
C THR A 34 -2.23 1.66 3.24
N LEU A 35 -2.54 2.22 4.42
CA LEU A 35 -2.58 1.49 5.68
C LEU A 35 -3.98 1.56 6.26
N GLN A 36 -4.59 0.40 6.51
CA GLN A 36 -5.91 0.26 7.11
C GLN A 36 -5.76 -0.23 8.55
N SER A 37 -6.19 0.58 9.52
CA SER A 37 -6.18 0.21 10.95
C SER A 37 -7.39 -0.62 11.37
N GLN A 38 -8.45 -0.63 10.57
CA GLN A 38 -9.63 -1.43 10.82
C GLN A 38 -9.48 -2.77 10.10
N GLY A 39 -9.48 -3.86 10.88
CA GLY A 39 -9.43 -5.20 10.33
C GLY A 39 -10.52 -5.40 9.28
N ARG A 40 -10.22 -6.16 8.22
CA ARG A 40 -11.19 -6.51 7.18
C ARG A 40 -12.39 -7.15 7.87
N ALA A 41 -13.52 -6.45 7.90
CA ALA A 41 -14.77 -7.04 8.38
C ALA A 41 -15.05 -8.25 7.49
N GLU A 42 -15.01 -9.45 8.07
CA GLU A 42 -15.54 -10.63 7.39
C GLU A 42 -17.02 -10.36 7.17
N ALA A 43 -17.44 -10.38 5.91
CA ALA A 43 -18.84 -10.27 5.59
C ALA A 43 -19.52 -11.57 6.07
N VAL A 44 -20.22 -11.49 7.20
CA VAL A 44 -20.96 -12.61 7.75
C VAL A 44 -22.31 -12.69 7.05
N PHE A 45 -22.53 -13.77 6.32
CA PHE A 45 -23.81 -14.07 5.70
C PHE A 45 -24.41 -15.31 6.40
N PRO A 46 -25.56 -15.18 7.11
CA PRO A 46 -26.15 -16.31 7.82
C PRO A 46 -26.39 -17.51 6.90
N GLY A 47 -25.87 -18.68 7.29
CA GLY A 47 -26.00 -19.92 6.52
C GLY A 47 -25.07 -20.04 5.31
N LEU A 48 -24.16 -19.08 5.09
CA LEU A 48 -23.22 -19.09 3.98
C LEU A 48 -21.79 -18.89 4.46
N ARG A 49 -20.86 -19.65 3.88
CA ARG A 49 -19.42 -19.42 4.05
C ARG A 49 -18.97 -18.49 2.93
N ALA A 50 -18.52 -17.28 3.29
CA ALA A 50 -17.92 -16.35 2.35
C ALA A 50 -16.40 -16.49 2.39
N GLU A 51 -15.78 -16.60 1.23
CA GLU A 51 -14.33 -16.58 1.09
C GLU A 51 -13.96 -15.41 0.19
N ALA A 52 -12.84 -14.75 0.51
CA ALA A 52 -12.36 -13.66 -0.31
C ALA A 52 -11.92 -14.20 -1.67
N TYR A 53 -12.65 -13.82 -2.73
CA TYR A 53 -12.22 -14.07 -4.09
C TYR A 53 -11.24 -12.96 -4.52
N GLY A 54 -10.06 -13.35 -5.00
CA GLY A 54 -9.10 -12.39 -5.55
C GLY A 54 -9.69 -11.74 -6.79
N LEU A 55 -10.01 -10.44 -6.70
CA LEU A 55 -10.31 -9.65 -7.88
C LEU A 55 -9.03 -9.46 -8.68
N ASP A 56 -9.12 -9.63 -9.99
CA ASP A 56 -8.08 -9.16 -10.89
C ASP A 56 -8.06 -7.63 -10.78
N VAL A 57 -7.09 -7.12 -10.03
CA VAL A 57 -6.84 -5.70 -9.89
C VAL A 57 -6.39 -5.28 -11.29
N GLY A 58 -7.28 -4.65 -12.05
CA GLY A 58 -6.99 -4.20 -13.42
C GLY A 58 -5.74 -3.33 -13.51
N ALA A 59 -5.40 -2.85 -14.72
CA ALA A 59 -4.12 -2.17 -15.01
C ALA A 59 -3.58 -1.30 -13.86
N ALA A 60 -2.33 -1.54 -13.48
CA ALA A 60 -1.69 -0.86 -12.37
C ALA A 60 -1.71 0.66 -12.60
N LYS A 61 -2.36 1.39 -11.69
CA LYS A 61 -2.45 2.86 -11.76
C LYS A 61 -1.16 3.57 -11.34
N PHE A 62 -0.28 2.86 -10.65
CA PHE A 62 0.98 3.32 -10.10
C PHE A 62 2.05 2.27 -10.40
N ASP A 63 3.31 2.68 -10.46
CA ASP A 63 4.42 1.74 -10.63
C ASP A 63 4.42 0.71 -9.49
N LEU A 64 4.14 1.17 -8.26
CA LEU A 64 3.96 0.33 -7.06
C LEU A 64 2.78 0.82 -6.21
N ALA A 65 1.91 -0.09 -5.78
CA ALA A 65 0.82 0.19 -4.85
C ALA A 65 0.82 -0.84 -3.72
N LEU A 66 1.24 -0.42 -2.53
CA LEU A 66 1.30 -1.25 -1.33
C LEU A 66 0.04 -1.01 -0.48
N SER A 67 -0.74 -2.06 -0.27
CA SER A 67 -1.93 -2.03 0.56
C SER A 67 -1.72 -2.91 1.78
N LEU A 68 -1.68 -2.30 2.96
CA LEU A 68 -1.44 -2.95 4.25
C LEU A 68 -2.67 -2.80 5.16
N ALA A 69 -2.89 -3.80 6.00
CA ALA A 69 -3.90 -3.79 7.04
C ALA A 69 -3.32 -4.37 8.34
N GLU A 70 -3.64 -3.71 9.45
CA GLU A 70 -3.39 -4.25 10.78
C GLU A 70 -4.32 -5.44 11.02
N ARG A 71 -3.74 -6.56 11.47
CA ARG A 71 -4.46 -7.79 11.79
C ARG A 71 -4.66 -7.86 13.29
N HIS A 72 -5.83 -8.35 13.67
CA HIS A 72 -6.16 -8.65 15.06
C HIS A 72 -6.59 -10.11 15.15
N ASP A 73 -6.28 -10.77 16.27
CA ASP A 73 -6.79 -12.11 16.57
C ASP A 73 -8.26 -12.07 17.03
N GLU A 74 -8.85 -13.24 17.30
CA GLU A 74 -10.24 -13.37 17.76
C GLU A 74 -10.52 -12.65 19.09
N ARG A 75 -9.47 -12.32 19.85
CA ARG A 75 -9.55 -11.61 21.14
C ARG A 75 -9.29 -10.11 20.98
N GLY A 76 -9.06 -9.64 19.76
CA GLY A 76 -8.75 -8.25 19.46
C GLY A 76 -7.30 -7.86 19.75
N ALA A 77 -6.40 -8.81 20.01
CA ALA A 77 -4.98 -8.52 20.18
C ALA A 77 -4.30 -8.34 18.82
N GLN A 78 -3.28 -7.48 18.75
CA GLN A 78 -2.51 -7.26 17.52
C GLN A 78 -1.85 -8.57 17.05
N ALA A 79 -2.07 -8.91 15.78
CA ALA A 79 -1.59 -10.12 15.12
C ALA A 79 -0.69 -9.79 13.90
N GLY A 80 -0.02 -8.65 13.97
CA GLY A 80 0.89 -8.16 12.92
C GLY A 80 0.19 -7.37 11.81
N ILE A 81 0.92 -7.11 10.74
CA ILE A 81 0.47 -6.37 9.56
C ILE A 81 0.53 -7.32 8.36
N GLY A 82 -0.53 -7.36 7.56
CA GLY A 82 -0.58 -8.12 6.31
C GLY A 82 -1.01 -7.25 5.15
N GLY A 83 -0.83 -7.71 3.92
CA GLY A 83 -1.19 -6.90 2.76
C GLY A 83 -0.77 -7.48 1.42
N SER A 84 -0.81 -6.64 0.39
CA SER A 84 -0.39 -6.98 -0.96
C SER A 84 0.34 -5.80 -1.62
N LEU A 85 1.23 -6.15 -2.56
CA LEU A 85 1.85 -5.21 -3.49
C LEU A 85 1.27 -5.47 -4.88
N VAL A 86 0.72 -4.43 -5.51
CA VAL A 86 0.41 -4.39 -6.94
C VAL A 86 1.51 -3.59 -7.62
N PHE A 87 1.99 -4.06 -8.78
CA PHE A 87 3.08 -3.43 -9.50
C PHE A 87 2.82 -3.38 -11.00
N ALA A 88 3.36 -2.36 -11.67
CA ALA A 88 3.31 -2.24 -13.11
C ALA A 88 4.31 -3.24 -13.74
N THR A 89 3.81 -4.22 -14.49
CA THR A 89 4.63 -5.28 -15.09
C THR A 89 5.54 -4.79 -16.22
N GLU A 90 5.27 -3.58 -16.74
CA GLU A 90 6.14 -2.90 -17.69
C GLU A 90 7.40 -2.32 -17.05
N VAL A 91 7.41 -2.17 -15.70
CA VAL A 91 8.53 -1.64 -14.92
C VAL A 91 9.19 -2.73 -14.07
N PHE A 92 8.39 -3.61 -13.45
CA PHE A 92 8.87 -4.63 -12.53
C PHE A 92 8.46 -6.03 -12.96
N ASP A 93 9.39 -6.98 -12.83
CA ASP A 93 9.04 -8.39 -12.80
C ASP A 93 8.68 -8.84 -11.37
N ARG A 94 8.12 -10.06 -11.28
CA ARG A 94 7.71 -10.66 -10.01
C ARG A 94 8.88 -10.78 -9.02
N ALA A 95 10.05 -11.22 -9.47
CA ALA A 95 11.20 -11.45 -8.61
C ALA A 95 11.72 -10.14 -7.98
N SER A 96 11.69 -9.06 -8.75
CA SER A 96 12.03 -7.71 -8.29
C SER A 96 11.03 -7.18 -7.27
N ALA A 97 9.73 -7.38 -7.52
CA ALA A 97 8.67 -7.00 -6.59
C ALA A 97 8.76 -7.78 -5.27
N GLU A 98 9.02 -9.09 -5.32
CA GLU A 98 9.24 -9.93 -4.14
C GLU A 98 10.47 -9.46 -3.34
N THR A 99 11.58 -9.20 -4.03
CA THR A 99 12.81 -8.67 -3.40
C THR A 99 12.56 -7.32 -2.71
N LEU A 100 11.76 -6.43 -3.31
CA LEU A 100 11.39 -5.15 -2.71
C LEU A 100 10.58 -5.34 -1.41
N VAL A 101 9.60 -6.23 -1.43
CA VAL A 101 8.78 -6.55 -0.25
C VAL A 101 9.65 -7.12 0.87
N GLU A 102 10.53 -8.08 0.57
CA GLU A 102 11.44 -8.66 1.56
C GLU A 102 12.36 -7.61 2.18
N ARG A 103 12.90 -6.69 1.37
CA ARG A 103 13.74 -5.59 1.87
C ARG A 103 12.96 -4.65 2.77
N LEU A 104 11.72 -4.33 2.39
CA LEU A 104 10.84 -3.51 3.21
C LEU A 104 10.54 -4.16 4.56
N VAL A 105 10.25 -5.46 4.58
CA VAL A 105 10.01 -6.21 5.83
C VAL A 105 11.24 -6.14 6.73
N ARG A 106 12.44 -6.45 6.21
CA ARG A 106 13.69 -6.36 6.99
C ARG A 106 13.95 -4.96 7.52
N LEU A 107 13.64 -3.93 6.72
CA LEU A 107 13.80 -2.53 7.12
C LEU A 107 12.84 -2.16 8.27
N LEU A 108 11.58 -2.59 8.18
CA LEU A 108 10.57 -2.35 9.21
C LEU A 108 10.90 -3.07 10.51
N GLU A 109 11.33 -4.33 10.44
CA GLU A 109 11.80 -5.11 11.60
C GLU A 109 12.97 -4.41 12.29
N TRP A 110 13.99 -4.03 11.52
CA TRP A 110 15.15 -3.33 12.08
C TRP A 110 14.78 -1.98 12.70
N THR A 111 13.91 -1.21 12.06
CA THR A 111 13.47 0.12 12.55
C THR A 111 12.64 -0.02 13.83
N ALA A 112 11.80 -1.05 13.92
CA ALA A 112 11.02 -1.35 15.13
C ALA A 112 11.92 -1.69 16.32
N GLU A 113 13.04 -2.40 16.08
CA GLU A 113 14.05 -2.70 17.11
C GLU A 113 14.98 -1.52 17.42
N ASN A 114 15.11 -0.55 16.50
CA ASN A 114 16.04 0.57 16.60
C ASN A 114 15.37 1.93 16.29
N PRO A 115 14.32 2.35 17.04
CA PRO A 115 13.48 3.51 16.67
C PRO A 115 14.24 4.85 16.62
N ASP A 116 15.33 4.99 17.37
CA ASP A 116 16.16 6.20 17.42
C ASP A 116 17.32 6.19 16.42
N ARG A 117 17.46 5.14 15.62
CA ARG A 117 18.56 5.00 14.64
C ARG A 117 18.01 5.12 13.23
N SER A 118 18.70 5.92 12.42
CA SER A 118 18.43 5.91 10.98
C SER A 118 18.95 4.60 10.39
N PRO A 119 18.17 3.91 9.55
CA PRO A 119 18.70 2.80 8.76
C PRO A 119 19.88 3.29 7.93
N ALA A 120 20.91 2.44 7.79
CA ALA A 120 22.07 2.75 6.97
C ALA A 120 21.63 3.00 5.51
N ARG A 121 22.22 4.01 4.87
CA ARG A 121 21.95 4.35 3.46
C ARG A 121 22.44 3.28 2.50
#